data_AF-A0A150HRF1-F1
#
_entry.id   AF-A0A150HRF1-F1
#
_cell.length_a   1.000
_cell.length_b   1.000
_cell.length_c   1.000
_cell.angle_alpha   90.00
_cell.angle_beta   90.00
_cell.angle_gamma   90.00
#
_symmetry.space_group_name_H-M   'P 1'
#
loop_
_entity.id
_entity.type
_entity.pdbx_description
1 polymer ?
#
loop_
_entity_poly.entity_id
_entity_poly.type
_entity_poly.pdbx_seq_one_letter_code
_entity_poly.pdbx_strand_id
1 'polypeptide(L)'
;MSKLILQLSRPLLLSIGLMVGLSACGESREAFIPPTANDALHAMRQQDDSIVQVKLQQCIRSNPFEGQPGNDPSYDQYDCEVLVERYDAVLDQSMTQAQSVLLNLGSSGWQAEY
;
A
#
# COMPACT_ATOMS: atom_id res chain seq x y z
N MET A 1 74.47 5.05 28.39
CA MET A 1 74.47 3.84 29.24
C MET A 1 73.03 3.65 29.71
N SER A 2 72.17 2.97 28.96
CA SER A 2 71.91 1.51 28.94
C SER A 2 71.01 1.03 30.09
N LYS A 3 70.04 0.17 29.70
CA LYS A 3 69.12 -0.69 30.48
C LYS A 3 67.78 -0.01 30.87
N LEU A 4 66.60 -0.61 30.74
CA LEU A 4 66.17 -1.98 30.47
C LEU A 4 64.88 -1.94 29.63
N ILE A 5 64.83 -2.74 28.56
CA ILE A 5 63.59 -3.16 27.90
C ILE A 5 63.10 -4.37 28.68
N LEU A 6 61.95 -4.26 29.37
CA LEU A 6 61.26 -5.41 29.94
C LEU A 6 60.16 -5.84 28.98
N GLN A 7 60.41 -6.94 28.26
CA GLN A 7 59.35 -7.75 27.66
C GLN A 7 58.60 -8.47 28.78
N LEU A 8 57.26 -8.41 28.78
CA LEU A 8 56.44 -9.32 29.58
C LEU A 8 55.17 -9.71 28.80
N SER A 9 55.24 -10.93 28.25
CA SER A 9 54.16 -11.94 28.08
C SER A 9 52.70 -11.52 27.86
N ARG A 10 52.14 -11.95 26.71
CA ARG A 10 50.70 -12.16 26.40
C ARG A 10 50.08 -13.21 27.36
N PRO A 11 48.78 -13.16 27.71
CA PRO A 11 47.76 -13.80 26.85
C PRO A 11 46.36 -13.15 26.83
N LEU A 12 45.57 -13.58 25.83
CA LEU A 12 44.10 -13.64 25.70
C LEU A 12 43.24 -12.93 26.76
N LEU A 13 42.21 -12.21 26.31
CA LEU A 13 40.82 -12.70 26.36
C LEU A 13 39.90 -11.80 25.53
N LEU A 14 39.19 -12.45 24.61
CA LEU A 14 38.16 -11.87 23.76
C LEU A 14 37.02 -11.30 24.63
N SER A 15 36.75 -10.01 24.52
CA SER A 15 35.44 -9.45 24.83
C SER A 15 34.77 -9.08 23.51
N ILE A 16 34.36 -10.11 22.76
CA ILE A 16 33.33 -9.96 21.74
C ILE A 16 32.07 -9.60 22.51
N GLY A 17 31.77 -8.30 22.58
CA GLY A 17 30.50 -7.79 23.08
C GLY A 17 29.40 -8.44 22.25
N LEU A 18 28.65 -9.32 22.91
CA LEU A 18 27.48 -9.99 22.39
C LEU A 18 26.47 -8.90 21.97
N MET A 19 26.47 -8.53 20.69
CA MET A 19 25.35 -7.80 20.09
C MET A 19 24.18 -8.77 20.10
N VAL A 20 23.43 -8.76 21.21
CA VAL A 20 22.10 -9.37 21.28
C VAL A 20 21.27 -8.59 20.27
N GLY A 21 21.24 -9.10 19.04
CA GLY A 21 20.26 -8.71 18.07
C GLY A 21 18.91 -9.01 18.69
N LEU A 22 18.26 -7.97 19.18
CA LEU A 22 16.80 -7.93 19.19
C LEU A 22 16.42 -8.10 17.73
N SER A 23 16.24 -9.33 17.29
CA SER A 23 15.40 -9.64 16.13
C SER A 23 14.02 -9.16 16.54
N ALA A 24 13.78 -7.86 16.39
CA ALA A 24 12.45 -7.36 16.13
C ALA A 24 11.96 -8.25 14.99
N CYS A 25 11.00 -9.11 15.29
CA CYS A 25 10.20 -9.76 14.28
C CYS A 25 9.60 -8.60 13.51
N GLY A 26 10.26 -8.19 12.43
CA GLY A 26 9.68 -7.27 11.49
C GLY A 26 8.50 -8.01 10.93
N GLU A 27 7.31 -7.73 11.49
CA GLU A 27 6.05 -8.05 10.84
C GLU A 27 6.25 -7.68 9.37
N SER A 28 6.13 -8.68 8.50
CA SER A 28 6.17 -8.45 7.08
C SER A 28 5.08 -7.42 6.81
N ARG A 29 5.47 -6.21 6.43
CA ARG A 29 4.51 -5.22 5.92
C ARG A 29 3.77 -5.93 4.79
N GLU A 30 2.49 -6.21 5.00
CA GLU A 30 1.68 -6.86 3.99
C GLU A 30 1.71 -6.02 2.71
N ALA A 31 1.63 -6.70 1.57
CA ALA A 31 1.79 -6.06 0.28
C ALA A 31 0.63 -5.09 0.06
N PHE A 32 0.98 -3.83 -0.21
CA PHE A 32 0.04 -2.81 -0.68
C PHE A 32 -0.61 -3.24 -2.01
N ILE A 33 -1.94 -3.16 -2.08
CA ILE A 33 -2.72 -3.58 -3.26
C ILE A 33 -3.47 -2.36 -3.83
N PRO A 34 -2.84 -1.55 -4.71
CA PRO A 34 -3.52 -0.42 -5.33
C PRO A 34 -4.58 -0.90 -6.33
N PRO A 35 -5.71 -0.19 -6.46
CA PRO A 35 -6.71 -0.50 -7.47
C PRO A 35 -6.17 -0.18 -8.87
N THR A 36 -6.57 -0.98 -9.84
CA THR A 36 -6.38 -0.69 -11.27
C THR A 36 -7.59 0.04 -11.86
N ALA A 37 -7.46 0.57 -13.08
CA ALA A 37 -8.59 1.17 -13.78
C ALA A 37 -9.74 0.16 -14.04
N ASN A 38 -9.41 -1.12 -14.23
CA ASN A 38 -10.42 -2.18 -14.40
C ASN A 38 -11.12 -2.51 -13.08
N ASP A 39 -10.40 -2.45 -11.96
CA ASP A 39 -11.00 -2.61 -10.63
C ASP A 39 -12.01 -1.51 -10.35
N ALA A 40 -11.64 -0.26 -10.62
CA ALA A 40 -12.54 0.89 -10.53
C ALA A 40 -13.74 0.74 -11.46
N LEU A 41 -13.52 0.38 -12.74
CA LEU A 41 -14.61 0.15 -13.70
C LEU A 41 -15.59 -0.92 -13.21
N HIS A 42 -15.07 -2.06 -12.75
CA HIS A 42 -15.89 -3.16 -12.27
C HIS A 42 -16.67 -2.77 -11.01
N ALA A 43 -16.03 -2.11 -10.06
CA ALA A 43 -16.65 -1.64 -8.82
C ALA A 43 -17.76 -0.61 -9.10
N MET A 44 -17.52 0.38 -9.96
CA MET A 44 -18.52 1.40 -10.28
C MET A 44 -19.71 0.82 -11.07
N ARG A 45 -19.48 -0.14 -11.96
CA ARG A 45 -20.55 -0.83 -12.71
C ARG A 45 -21.50 -1.66 -11.85
N GLN A 46 -21.14 -1.98 -10.61
CA GLN A 46 -22.07 -2.62 -9.68
C GLN A 46 -23.26 -1.72 -9.33
N GLN A 47 -23.11 -0.40 -9.50
CA GLN A 47 -24.14 0.61 -9.22
C GLN A 47 -24.66 1.32 -10.46
N ASP A 48 -23.83 1.47 -11.50
CA ASP A 48 -24.16 2.18 -12.74
C ASP A 48 -23.64 1.41 -13.96
N ASP A 49 -24.54 0.69 -14.63
CA ASP A 49 -24.22 -0.13 -15.81
C ASP A 49 -24.01 0.68 -17.09
N SER A 50 -24.36 1.97 -17.10
CA SER A 50 -24.14 2.87 -18.24
C SER A 50 -22.67 3.26 -18.44
N ILE A 51 -21.84 3.04 -17.42
CA ILE A 51 -20.40 3.33 -17.47
C ILE A 51 -19.75 2.40 -18.49
N VAL A 52 -19.12 2.96 -19.52
CA VAL A 52 -18.43 2.19 -20.56
C VAL A 52 -16.92 2.10 -20.33
N GLN A 53 -16.34 3.15 -19.75
CA GLN A 53 -14.90 3.24 -19.51
C GLN A 53 -14.60 4.08 -18.27
N VAL A 54 -13.53 3.72 -17.57
CA VAL A 54 -12.95 4.50 -16.48
C VAL A 54 -11.45 4.68 -16.75
N LYS A 55 -10.96 5.90 -16.57
CA LYS A 55 -9.54 6.22 -16.53
C LYS A 55 -9.17 6.69 -15.12
N LEU A 56 -8.37 5.89 -14.45
CA LEU A 56 -7.80 6.22 -13.14
C LEU A 56 -6.73 7.31 -13.31
N GLN A 57 -6.90 8.46 -12.65
CA GLN A 57 -5.94 9.57 -12.73
C GLN A 57 -4.96 9.51 -11.57
N GLN A 58 -5.48 9.51 -10.34
CA GLN A 58 -4.71 9.45 -9.11
C GLN A 58 -5.53 8.73 -8.04
N CYS A 59 -4.83 8.08 -7.10
CA CYS A 59 -5.44 7.50 -5.91
C CYS A 59 -4.56 7.79 -4.70
N ILE A 60 -5.20 8.18 -3.61
CA ILE A 60 -4.56 8.42 -2.32
C ILE A 60 -5.01 7.31 -1.37
N ARG A 61 -4.06 6.51 -0.89
CA ARG A 61 -4.34 5.49 0.13
C ARG A 61 -4.45 6.17 1.50
N SER A 62 -5.45 5.77 2.27
CA SER A 62 -5.47 5.94 3.72
C SER A 62 -5.76 4.60 4.41
N ASN A 63 -5.17 4.38 5.57
CA ASN A 63 -5.47 3.23 6.41
C ASN A 63 -5.42 3.69 7.89
N PRO A 64 -6.55 3.63 8.61
CA PRO A 64 -6.63 4.14 9.99
C PRO A 64 -5.81 3.31 11.00
N PHE A 65 -5.43 2.08 10.65
CA PHE A 65 -4.66 1.16 11.49
C PHE A 65 -3.19 1.08 11.08
N GLU A 66 -2.71 1.98 10.23
CA GLU A 66 -1.34 1.97 9.75
C GLU A 66 -0.31 1.97 10.90
N GLY A 67 0.60 0.99 10.87
CA GLY A 67 1.63 0.81 11.91
C GLY A 67 1.18 0.04 13.15
N GLN A 68 -0.06 -0.43 13.21
CA GLN A 68 -0.54 -1.32 14.29
C GLN A 68 -0.33 -2.80 13.92
N PRO A 69 -0.05 -3.67 14.90
CA PRO A 69 0.01 -5.12 14.67
C PRO A 69 -1.30 -5.66 14.12
N GLY A 70 -1.23 -6.55 13.13
CA GLY A 70 -2.41 -7.09 12.45
C GLY A 70 -3.14 -6.13 11.51
N ASN A 71 -2.51 -5.01 11.13
CA ASN A 71 -3.02 -4.17 10.03
C ASN A 71 -2.90 -4.90 8.69
N ASP A 72 -4.04 -5.06 8.01
CA ASP A 72 -4.17 -5.76 6.74
C ASP A 72 -4.68 -4.83 5.61
N PRO A 73 -4.31 -5.07 4.33
CA PRO A 73 -4.77 -4.28 3.18
C PRO A 73 -6.29 -4.16 3.03
N SER A 74 -7.09 -5.02 3.66
CA SER A 74 -8.56 -4.91 3.71
C SER A 74 -9.05 -3.67 4.45
N TYR A 75 -8.21 -3.03 5.27
CA TYR A 75 -8.51 -1.73 5.88
C TYR A 75 -8.05 -0.53 5.03
N ASP A 76 -7.38 -0.78 3.90
CA ASP A 76 -6.97 0.28 3.00
C ASP A 76 -8.20 0.88 2.29
N GLN A 77 -8.27 2.20 2.31
CA GLN A 77 -9.23 2.99 1.56
C GLN A 77 -8.49 3.82 0.51
N TYR A 78 -9.02 3.87 -0.71
CA TYR A 78 -8.42 4.60 -1.81
C TYR A 78 -9.37 5.69 -2.30
N ASP A 79 -9.04 6.94 -2.02
CA ASP A 79 -9.72 8.10 -2.60
C ASP A 79 -9.12 8.38 -3.98
N CYS A 80 -9.89 8.13 -5.04
CA CYS A 80 -9.43 8.14 -6.41
C CYS A 80 -10.13 9.20 -7.25
N GLU A 81 -9.37 9.96 -8.01
CA GLU A 81 -9.90 10.79 -9.10
C GLU A 81 -9.94 9.97 -10.39
N VAL A 82 -11.12 9.91 -11.00
CA VAL A 82 -11.38 9.15 -12.22
C VAL A 82 -12.02 10.02 -13.29
N LEU A 83 -11.71 9.74 -14.56
CA LEU A 83 -12.54 10.15 -15.69
C LEU A 83 -13.43 8.99 -16.08
N VAL A 84 -14.74 9.19 -16.00
CA VAL A 84 -15.74 8.18 -16.28
C VAL A 84 -16.44 8.54 -17.58
N GLU A 85 -16.47 7.60 -18.51
CA GLU A 85 -17.27 7.70 -19.72
C GLU A 85 -18.55 6.88 -19.55
N ARG A 86 -19.69 7.51 -19.83
CA ARG A 86 -21.00 6.88 -19.87
C ARG A 86 -21.59 7.01 -21.26
N TYR A 87 -22.30 5.98 -21.68
CA TYR A 87 -23.01 5.98 -22.95
C TYR A 87 -24.51 6.06 -22.71
N ASP A 88 -25.14 7.09 -23.26
CA ASP A 88 -26.59 7.26 -23.25
C ASP A 88 -27.17 6.71 -24.56
N ALA A 89 -27.84 5.56 -24.47
CA ALA A 89 -28.45 4.91 -25.62
C ALA A 89 -29.70 5.63 -26.16
N VAL A 90 -30.35 6.48 -25.36
CA VAL A 90 -31.53 7.28 -25.78
C VAL A 90 -31.08 8.44 -26.66
N LEU A 91 -29.96 9.07 -26.30
CA LEU A 91 -29.39 10.21 -27.01
C LEU A 91 -28.31 9.82 -28.03
N ASP A 92 -27.91 8.54 -28.09
CA ASP A 92 -26.83 8.02 -28.95
C ASP A 92 -25.53 8.82 -28.79
N GLN A 93 -25.14 9.09 -27.54
CA GLN A 93 -23.99 9.92 -27.23
C GLN A 93 -23.19 9.42 -26.02
N SER A 94 -21.87 9.64 -26.07
CA SER A 94 -20.99 9.45 -24.91
C SER A 94 -20.79 10.77 -24.15
N MET A 95 -20.73 10.70 -22.83
CA MET A 95 -20.31 11.80 -21.96
C MET A 95 -19.17 11.36 -21.05
N THR A 96 -18.12 12.18 -20.99
CA THR A 96 -17.00 11.98 -20.06
C THR A 96 -17.05 13.01 -18.94
N GLN A 97 -16.92 12.55 -17.70
CA GLN A 97 -16.92 13.41 -16.52
C GLN A 97 -15.81 13.02 -15.54
N ALA A 98 -15.17 14.01 -14.92
CA ALA A 98 -14.26 13.79 -13.80
C ALA A 98 -15.07 13.61 -12.51
N GLN A 99 -14.68 12.62 -11.71
CA GLN A 99 -15.39 12.22 -10.50
C GLN A 99 -14.40 11.69 -9.45
N SER A 100 -14.64 12.01 -8.18
CA SER A 100 -13.95 11.37 -7.05
C SER A 100 -14.72 10.13 -6.63
N VAL A 101 -14.02 9.03 -6.38
CA VAL A 101 -14.60 7.75 -5.95
C VAL A 101 -13.77 7.15 -4.83
N LEU A 102 -14.43 6.69 -3.79
CA LEU A 102 -13.80 5.90 -2.74
C LEU A 102 -13.82 4.42 -3.14
N LEU A 103 -12.64 3.80 -3.22
CA LEU A 103 -12.49 2.38 -3.53
C LEU A 103 -11.97 1.62 -2.31
N ASN A 104 -12.67 0.54 -1.95
CA ASN A 104 -12.31 -0.34 -0.83
C ASN A 104 -12.23 -1.79 -1.31
N LEU A 105 -11.24 -2.55 -0.82
CA LEU A 105 -11.12 -3.98 -1.15
C LEU A 105 -11.88 -4.82 -0.12
N GLY A 106 -13.08 -5.26 -0.49
CA GLY A 106 -13.90 -6.18 0.31
C GLY A 106 -13.66 -7.64 -0.02
N SER A 107 -14.32 -8.55 0.72
CA SER A 107 -14.26 -10.00 0.47
C SER A 107 -14.82 -10.42 -0.90
N SER A 108 -15.71 -9.61 -1.48
CA SER A 108 -16.28 -9.80 -2.82
C SER A 108 -15.48 -9.08 -3.92
N GLY A 109 -14.32 -8.52 -3.59
CA GLY A 109 -13.52 -7.68 -4.47
C GLY A 109 -13.74 -6.18 -4.23
N TRP A 110 -13.33 -5.37 -5.21
CA TRP A 110 -13.43 -3.92 -5.14
C TRP A 110 -14.87 -3.41 -5.12
N GLN A 111 -15.12 -2.45 -4.24
CA GLN A 111 -16.39 -1.75 -4.08
C GLN A 111 -16.13 -0.24 -4.22
N ALA A 112 -17.10 0.47 -4.81
CA ALA A 112 -17.02 1.90 -5.06
C ALA A 112 -18.09 2.64 -4.25
N GLU A 113 -17.76 3.83 -3.75
CA GLU A 113 -18.72 4.77 -3.15
C GLU A 113 -18.48 6.15 -3.76
N TYR A 114 -19.54 6.77 -4.33
CA TYR A 114 -19.45 8.04 -5.06
C TYR A 114 -20.80 8.75 -5.21
#